data_AF-A0A352JFA7-F1
#
_entry.id   AF-A0A352JFA7-F1
#
_cell.length_a   1.000
_cell.length_b   1.000
_cell.length_c   1.000
_cell.angle_alpha   90.00
_cell.angle_beta   90.00
_cell.angle_gamma   90.00
#
_symmetry.space_group_name_H-M   'P 1'
#
loop_
_entity.id
_entity.type
_entity.pdbx_description
1 polymer ?
#
loop_
_entity_poly.entity_id
_entity_poly.type
_entity_poly.pdbx_seq_one_letter_code
_entity_poly.pdbx_strand_id
1 'polypeptide(L)'
;QAVIISTPIYKASYTGLLKTFLDLLPQKALADKVILPIATGGSIAHLLAIDFTLKPVLSELGARHILGVVYAIDKQIAVNDDRSVTLEEEIDQRLKQSIEELIKAIKK
;
A
#
# COMPACT_ATOMS: atom_id res chain seq x y z
N GLN A 1 -13.96 -4.41 8.40
CA GLN A 1 -12.55 -4.54 8.84
C GLN A 1 -11.64 -3.98 7.74
N ALA A 2 -10.39 -3.63 8.04
CA ALA A 2 -9.44 -3.14 7.05
C ALA A 2 -8.11 -3.89 7.08
N VAL A 3 -7.42 -3.85 5.93
CA VAL A 3 -6.08 -4.38 5.76
C VAL A 3 -5.24 -3.32 5.06
N ILE A 4 -4.13 -2.93 5.70
CA ILE A 4 -3.13 -2.05 5.11
C ILE A 4 -2.00 -2.95 4.61
N ILE A 5 -1.62 -2.80 3.34
CA ILE A 5 -0.56 -3.60 2.71
C ILE A 5 0.50 -2.65 2.22
N SER A 6 1.74 -2.87 2.64
CA SER A 6 2.89 -2.08 2.23
C SER A 6 3.95 -2.94 1.56
N THR A 7 4.59 -2.41 0.52
CA THR A 7 5.71 -3.05 -0.17
C THR A 7 6.62 -2.01 -0.79
N PRO A 8 7.95 -2.17 -0.73
CA PRO A 8 8.81 -1.43 -1.64
C PRO A 8 8.58 -1.91 -3.08
N ILE A 9 8.82 -1.04 -4.05
CA ILE A 9 8.87 -1.39 -5.46
C ILE A 9 10.17 -2.12 -5.75
N TYR A 10 10.05 -3.34 -6.25
CA TYR A 10 11.17 -4.13 -6.73
C TYR A 10 10.86 -4.61 -8.15
N LYS A 11 11.76 -4.30 -9.10
CA LYS A 11 11.59 -4.65 -10.53
C LYS A 11 10.22 -4.24 -11.10
N ALA A 12 9.83 -2.98 -10.86
CA ALA A 12 8.56 -2.39 -11.30
C ALA A 12 7.29 -3.13 -10.84
N SER A 13 7.37 -3.79 -9.68
CA SER A 13 6.25 -4.51 -9.05
C SER A 13 6.40 -4.49 -7.52
N TYR A 14 5.43 -5.06 -6.82
CA TYR A 14 5.57 -5.44 -5.41
C TYR A 14 6.63 -6.53 -5.23
N THR A 15 7.12 -6.72 -3.99
CA THR A 15 8.18 -7.71 -3.73
C THR A 15 7.69 -9.15 -3.91
N GLY A 16 8.60 -10.01 -4.37
CA GLY A 16 8.36 -11.46 -4.39
C GLY A 16 8.09 -12.02 -2.99
N LEU A 17 8.70 -11.46 -1.94
CA LEU A 17 8.44 -11.84 -0.55
C LEU A 17 6.97 -11.60 -0.16
N LEU A 18 6.42 -10.43 -0.50
CA LEU A 18 4.99 -10.17 -0.30
C LEU A 18 4.15 -11.16 -1.11
N LYS A 19 4.52 -11.45 -2.36
CA LYS A 19 3.80 -12.42 -3.19
C LYS A 19 3.72 -13.80 -2.54
N THR A 20 4.86 -14.30 -2.07
CA THR A 20 4.94 -15.60 -1.41
C THR A 20 4.04 -15.65 -0.18
N PHE A 21 3.92 -14.56 0.58
CA PHE A 21 2.94 -14.49 1.68
C PHE A 21 1.49 -14.52 1.17
N LEU A 22 1.16 -13.70 0.17
CA LEU A 22 -0.19 -13.63 -0.41
C LEU A 22 -0.65 -14.97 -1.02
N ASP A 23 0.29 -15.75 -1.57
CA ASP A 23 0.02 -17.05 -2.18
C ASP A 23 -0.40 -18.14 -1.20
N LEU A 24 -0.12 -17.94 0.09
CA LEU A 24 -0.53 -18.86 1.15
C LEU A 24 -1.93 -18.54 1.69
N LEU A 25 -2.53 -17.42 1.28
CA LEU A 25 -3.84 -17.02 1.75
C LEU A 25 -4.95 -17.82 1.04
N PRO A 26 -6.07 -18.11 1.74
CA PRO A 26 -7.26 -18.66 1.09
C PRO A 26 -7.79 -17.75 -0.03
N GLN A 27 -8.47 -18.34 -1.01
CA GLN A 27 -8.96 -17.66 -2.22
C GLN A 27 -9.78 -16.37 -1.98
N LYS A 28 -10.45 -16.25 -0.83
CA LYS A 28 -11.27 -15.07 -0.48
C LYS A 28 -10.82 -14.39 0.81
N ALA A 29 -9.53 -14.49 1.14
CA ALA A 29 -8.99 -13.96 2.40
C ALA A 29 -9.23 -12.46 2.61
N LEU A 30 -9.43 -11.70 1.52
CA LEU A 30 -9.68 -10.25 1.55
C LEU A 30 -11.14 -9.87 1.29
N ALA A 31 -12.06 -10.84 1.25
CA ALA A 31 -13.49 -10.55 1.14
C ALA A 31 -13.97 -9.68 2.32
N ASP A 32 -14.85 -8.72 2.01
CA ASP A 32 -15.46 -7.78 2.97
C ASP A 32 -14.46 -6.92 3.76
N LYS A 33 -13.25 -6.75 3.24
CA LYS A 33 -12.21 -5.86 3.81
C LYS A 33 -12.00 -4.64 2.92
N VAL A 34 -11.81 -3.50 3.57
CA VAL A 34 -11.30 -2.28 2.91
C VAL A 34 -9.78 -2.38 2.87
N ILE A 35 -9.20 -2.23 1.68
CA ILE A 35 -7.76 -2.37 1.47
C ILE A 35 -7.13 -1.01 1.20
N LEU A 36 -6.08 -0.66 1.94
CA LEU A 36 -5.23 0.50 1.67
C LEU A 36 -3.84 0.04 1.23
N PRO A 37 -3.51 0.13 -0.07
CA PRO A 37 -2.16 -0.16 -0.56
C PRO A 37 -1.23 1.03 -0.33
N ILE A 38 -0.04 0.75 0.16
CA ILE A 38 1.06 1.70 0.33
C ILE A 38 2.29 1.14 -0.39
N ALA A 39 3.04 1.98 -1.09
CA ALA A 39 4.29 1.58 -1.69
C ALA A 39 5.37 2.64 -1.55
N THR A 40 6.61 2.17 -1.49
CA THR A 40 7.81 3.02 -1.53
C THR A 40 8.64 2.69 -2.76
N GLY A 41 9.42 3.64 -3.26
CA GLY A 41 10.38 3.34 -4.31
C GLY A 41 11.38 4.46 -4.59
N GLY A 42 12.48 4.12 -5.25
CA GLY A 42 13.56 5.08 -5.50
C GLY A 42 13.23 6.20 -6.51
N SER A 43 12.15 6.08 -7.28
CA SER A 43 11.73 7.12 -8.23
C SER A 43 10.23 7.11 -8.49
N ILE A 44 9.71 8.21 -9.06
CA ILE A 44 8.31 8.34 -9.47
C ILE A 44 7.97 7.47 -10.71
N ALA A 45 8.97 7.02 -11.47
CA ALA A 45 8.78 6.31 -12.74
C ALA A 45 8.01 4.98 -12.58
N HIS A 46 7.99 4.42 -11.37
CA HIS A 46 7.26 3.18 -11.06
C HIS A 46 5.98 3.41 -10.26
N LEU A 47 5.47 4.65 -10.13
CA LEU A 47 4.27 4.95 -9.35
C LEU A 47 3.08 4.07 -9.75
N LEU A 48 2.90 3.85 -11.06
CA LEU A 48 1.79 3.06 -11.59
C LEU A 48 1.97 1.54 -11.40
N ALA A 49 3.12 1.06 -10.94
CA ALA A 49 3.38 -0.36 -10.77
C ALA A 49 2.32 -1.02 -9.89
N ILE A 50 1.91 -0.38 -8.80
CA ILE A 50 0.93 -0.96 -7.85
C ILE A 50 -0.44 -1.15 -8.49
N ASP A 51 -0.88 -0.22 -9.34
CA ASP A 51 -2.18 -0.30 -10.02
C ASP A 51 -2.23 -1.47 -11.00
N PHE A 52 -1.13 -1.75 -11.70
CA PHE A 52 -1.06 -2.81 -12.71
C PHE A 52 -0.57 -4.17 -12.18
N THR A 53 0.05 -4.20 -10.99
CA THR A 53 0.65 -5.44 -10.45
C THR A 53 -0.04 -5.91 -9.18
N LEU A 54 -0.10 -5.07 -8.13
CA LEU A 54 -0.58 -5.49 -6.82
C LEU A 54 -2.11 -5.53 -6.75
N LYS A 55 -2.81 -4.50 -7.25
CA LYS A 55 -4.28 -4.45 -7.21
C LYS A 55 -4.96 -5.68 -7.85
N PRO A 56 -4.50 -6.20 -9.01
CA PRO A 56 -5.04 -7.44 -9.56
C PRO A 56 -4.94 -8.63 -8.59
N VAL A 57 -3.78 -8.85 -7.96
CA VAL A 57 -3.61 -9.96 -7.00
C VAL A 57 -4.51 -9.83 -5.79
N LEU A 58 -4.65 -8.62 -5.25
CA LEU A 58 -5.57 -8.36 -4.13
C LEU A 58 -7.03 -8.63 -4.52
N SER A 59 -7.41 -8.29 -5.76
CA SER A 59 -8.74 -8.55 -6.30
C SER A 59 -9.02 -10.04 -6.44
N GLU A 60 -8.03 -10.84 -6.87
CA GLU A 60 -8.12 -12.31 -6.91
C GLU A 60 -8.33 -12.91 -5.52
N LEU A 61 -7.77 -12.30 -4.47
CA LEU A 61 -7.98 -12.68 -3.07
C LEU A 61 -9.34 -12.20 -2.49
N GLY A 62 -10.21 -11.62 -3.33
CA GLY A 62 -11.55 -11.20 -2.97
C GLY A 62 -11.68 -9.74 -2.52
N ALA A 63 -10.62 -8.92 -2.63
CA ALA A 63 -10.73 -7.50 -2.32
C ALA A 63 -11.63 -6.77 -3.32
N ARG A 64 -12.73 -6.18 -2.82
CA ARG A 64 -13.68 -5.40 -3.65
C ARG A 64 -13.63 -3.89 -3.36
N HIS A 65 -13.10 -3.50 -2.20
CA HIS A 65 -12.97 -2.10 -1.82
C HIS A 65 -11.49 -1.76 -1.60
N ILE A 66 -10.82 -1.35 -2.67
CA ILE A 66 -9.39 -0.98 -2.65
C ILE A 66 -9.30 0.53 -2.82
N LEU A 67 -8.68 1.22 -1.85
CA LEU A 67 -8.49 2.66 -1.86
C LEU A 67 -7.36 3.07 -2.84
N GLY A 68 -7.21 4.39 -3.02
CA GLY A 68 -6.08 4.97 -3.74
C GLY A 68 -4.74 4.53 -3.14
N VAL A 69 -3.73 4.35 -4.00
CA VAL A 69 -2.39 3.96 -3.56
C VAL A 69 -1.67 5.17 -2.98
N VAL A 70 -1.10 5.02 -1.79
CA VAL A 70 -0.12 5.98 -1.28
C VAL A 70 1.26 5.55 -1.75
N TYR A 71 1.86 6.33 -2.65
CA TYR A 71 3.21 6.11 -3.15
C TYR A 71 4.15 7.19 -2.61
N ALA A 72 5.18 6.74 -1.89
CA ALA A 72 6.25 7.59 -1.36
C ALA A 72 7.56 7.30 -2.08
N ILE A 73 8.27 8.35 -2.51
CA ILE A 73 9.64 8.18 -3.00
C ILE A 73 10.57 8.09 -1.79
N ASP A 74 11.61 7.26 -1.84
CA ASP A 74 12.54 7.04 -0.71
C ASP A 74 13.07 8.35 -0.10
N LYS A 75 13.36 9.37 -0.94
CA LYS A 75 13.82 10.69 -0.49
C LYS A 75 12.84 11.43 0.43
N GLN A 76 11.56 11.08 0.37
CA GLN A 76 10.48 11.69 1.15
C GLN A 76 10.33 11.08 2.54
N ILE A 77 11.14 10.05 2.85
CA ILE A 77 11.12 9.30 4.10
C ILE A 77 12.52 9.37 4.70
N ALA A 78 12.67 10.12 5.79
CA ALA A 78 13.89 10.13 6.58
C ALA A 78 13.70 9.26 7.83
N VAL A 79 14.65 8.35 8.07
CA VAL A 79 14.72 7.58 9.32
C VAL A 79 15.85 8.15 10.15
N ASN A 80 15.53 8.70 11.31
CA ASN A 80 16.49 9.31 12.21
C ASN A 80 17.21 8.24 13.05
N ASP A 81 18.29 8.61 13.73
CA ASP A 81 19.11 7.68 14.54
C ASP A 81 18.32 7.01 15.68
N ASP A 82 17.30 7.71 16.20
CA ASP A 82 16.37 7.20 17.22
C ASP A 82 15.27 6.30 16.65
N ARG A 83 15.33 5.98 15.35
CA ARG A 83 14.33 5.25 14.57
C ARG A 83 13.00 5.96 14.40
N SER A 84 12.90 7.25 14.75
CA SER A 84 11.75 8.05 14.35
C SER A 84 11.75 8.26 12.84
N VAL A 85 10.55 8.35 12.26
CA VAL A 85 10.37 8.56 10.82
C VAL A 85 9.85 9.97 10.61
N THR A 86 10.59 10.75 9.83
CA THR A 86 10.15 12.06 9.35
C THR A 86 9.73 11.92 7.89
N LEU A 87 8.54 12.44 7.59
CA LEU A 87 8.00 12.47 6.24
C LEU A 87 8.06 13.90 5.69
N GLU A 88 8.33 14.05 4.40
CA GLU A 88 8.07 15.31 3.71
C GLU A 88 6.59 15.68 3.83
N GLU A 89 6.29 16.98 3.91
CA GLU A 89 4.92 17.47 4.17
C GLU A 89 3.89 16.95 3.16
N GLU A 90 4.24 16.89 1.88
CA GLU A 90 3.34 16.41 0.83
C GLU A 90 2.91 14.95 1.05
N ILE A 91 3.86 14.05 1.34
CA ILE A 91 3.55 12.63 1.53
C ILE A 91 2.84 12.39 2.87
N ASP A 92 3.16 13.17 3.90
CA ASP A 92 2.46 13.15 5.19
C ASP A 92 0.97 13.53 5.03
N GLN A 93 0.68 14.62 4.31
CA GLN A 93 -0.70 15.04 4.02
C GLN A 93 -1.47 13.98 3.24
N ARG A 94 -0.87 13.42 2.18
CA ARG A 94 -1.48 12.35 1.37
C ARG A 94 -1.76 11.10 2.20
N LEU A 95 -0.82 10.69 3.04
CA LEU A 95 -0.98 9.53 3.93
C LEU A 95 -2.11 9.76 4.93
N LYS A 96 -2.16 10.94 5.57
CA LYS A 96 -3.24 11.33 6.49
C LYS A 96 -4.60 11.30 5.80
N GLN A 97 -4.71 11.86 4.60
CA GLN A 97 -5.96 11.84 3.82
C GLN A 97 -6.41 10.40 3.53
N SER A 98 -5.52 9.53 3.06
CA SER A 98 -5.87 8.13 2.79
C SER A 98 -6.25 7.34 4.04
N ILE A 99 -5.66 7.66 5.20
CA ILE A 99 -6.06 7.09 6.48
C ILE A 99 -7.46 7.56 6.87
N GLU A 100 -7.79 8.84 6.69
CA GLU A 100 -9.15 9.34 6.94
C GLU A 100 -10.19 8.67 6.04
N GLU A 101 -9.87 8.48 4.76
CA GLU A 101 -10.70 7.74 3.81
C GLU A 101 -10.91 6.29 4.26
N LEU A 102 -9.86 5.62 4.73
CA LEU A 102 -9.92 4.28 5.28
C LEU A 102 -10.84 4.22 6.51
N ILE A 103 -10.69 5.15 7.45
CA ILE A 103 -11.53 5.23 8.65
C ILE A 103 -13.00 5.43 8.27
N LYS A 104 -13.29 6.32 7.31
CA LYS A 104 -14.66 6.55 6.80
C LYS A 104 -15.23 5.31 6.14
N ALA A 105 -14.43 4.59 5.36
CA ALA A 105 -14.83 3.38 4.66
C ALA A 105 -15.12 2.18 5.59
N ILE A 106 -14.45 2.07 6.73
CA ILE A 106 -14.70 1.00 7.72
C ILE A 106 -15.96 1.27 8.56
N LYS A 107 -16.33 2.53 8.75
CA LYS A 107 -17.48 2.94 9.57
C LYS A 107 -18.82 2.91 8.82
N LYS A 108 -18.79 2.78 7.50
CA LYS A 108 -19.97 2.54 6.66
C LYS A 108 -20.32 1.06 6.65
#